data_AF-A0A255UD48-F1
#
_entry.id   AF-A0A255UD48-F1
#
_cell.length_a   1.000
_cell.length_b   1.000
_cell.length_c   1.000
_cell.angle_alpha   90.00
_cell.angle_beta   90.00
_cell.angle_gamma   90.00
#
_symmetry.space_group_name_H-M   'P 1'
#
loop_
_entity.id
_entity.type
_entity.pdbx_description
1 polymer ?
#
loop_
_entity_poly.entity_id
_entity_poly.type
_entity_poly.pdbx_seq_one_letter_code
_entity_poly.pdbx_strand_id
1 'polypeptide(L)'
;MIELRPALNEALRNLGNWRNKYPSQVYPHKIVLNMMYRAYSTRFVYQAFANDEMPEFDDFQEAAKYVIRFYGETALREVMPYLEGWMANNPYEQVGSLSTARYEKLATQAETDKKYKEELEFSYIFELLNDMSVLYFIAFRLTGESEVDAIAKMSDVIIEPLEHMDYTITKQVFQQLLVGRYMSMNYHPLP
;
A
#
# COMPACT_ATOMS: atom_id res chain seq x y z
N MET A 1 -16.09 5.79 7.28
CA MET A 1 -15.24 5.34 6.16
C MET A 1 -14.24 6.42 5.72
N ILE A 2 -12.96 6.07 5.55
CA ILE A 2 -11.95 6.97 4.98
C ILE A 2 -12.17 7.18 3.48
N GLU A 3 -11.83 8.37 2.96
CA GLU A 3 -12.00 8.67 1.53
C GLU A 3 -10.83 8.10 0.71
N LEU A 4 -11.07 7.00 -0.03
CA LEU A 4 -10.06 6.36 -0.90
C LEU A 4 -9.97 6.96 -2.31
N ARG A 5 -10.88 7.88 -2.67
CA ARG A 5 -10.92 8.49 -4.00
C ARG A 5 -9.65 9.27 -4.35
N PRO A 6 -9.04 10.07 -3.46
CA PRO A 6 -7.76 10.71 -3.75
C PRO A 6 -6.65 9.71 -4.08
N ALA A 7 -6.54 8.62 -3.33
CA ALA A 7 -5.57 7.55 -3.57
C ALA A 7 -5.80 6.82 -4.89
N LEU A 8 -7.06 6.54 -5.25
CA LEU A 8 -7.41 5.96 -6.55
C LEU A 8 -6.99 6.88 -7.70
N ASN A 9 -7.28 8.18 -7.59
CA ASN A 9 -6.90 9.16 -8.61
C ASN A 9 -5.37 9.28 -8.75
N GLU A 10 -4.62 9.19 -7.65
CA GLU A 10 -3.17 9.10 -7.69
C GLU A 10 -2.70 7.86 -8.43
N ALA A 11 -3.24 6.68 -8.09
CA ALA A 11 -2.84 5.43 -8.71
C ALA A 11 -3.07 5.45 -10.24
N LEU A 12 -4.25 5.89 -10.68
CA LEU A 12 -4.60 6.00 -12.10
C LEU A 12 -3.69 6.99 -12.83
N ARG A 13 -3.39 8.15 -12.22
CA ARG A 13 -2.46 9.13 -12.78
C ARG A 13 -1.05 8.56 -12.92
N ASN A 14 -0.56 7.85 -11.90
CA ASN A 14 0.76 7.23 -11.93
C ASN A 14 0.86 6.19 -13.04
N LEU A 15 -0.13 5.29 -13.15
CA LEU A 15 -0.18 4.30 -14.23
C LEU A 15 -0.21 4.94 -15.61
N GLY A 16 -1.05 5.96 -15.82
CA GLY A 16 -1.11 6.70 -17.08
C GLY A 16 0.23 7.35 -17.44
N ASN A 17 0.88 8.00 -16.47
CA ASN A 17 2.19 8.62 -16.68
C ASN A 17 3.27 7.60 -17.03
N TRP A 18 3.33 6.49 -16.30
CA TRP A 18 4.34 5.45 -16.53
C TRP A 18 4.12 4.70 -17.83
N ARG A 19 2.87 4.42 -18.19
CA ARG A 19 2.52 3.76 -19.46
C ARG A 19 2.96 4.60 -20.67
N ASN A 20 2.86 5.92 -20.57
CA ASN A 20 3.30 6.83 -21.63
C ASN A 20 4.82 7.06 -21.64
N LYS A 21 5.49 6.86 -20.50
CA LYS A 21 6.93 7.14 -20.34
C LYS A 21 7.81 5.95 -20.70
N TYR A 22 7.37 4.72 -20.37
CA TYR A 22 8.21 3.54 -20.47
C TYR A 22 7.80 2.63 -21.64
N PRO A 23 8.76 1.98 -22.32
CA PRO A 23 8.46 0.93 -23.30
C PRO A 23 7.62 -0.20 -22.68
N SER A 24 6.87 -0.94 -23.52
CA SER A 24 5.97 -2.01 -23.05
C SER A 24 6.69 -3.14 -22.32
N GLN A 25 7.98 -3.39 -22.62
CA GLN A 25 8.81 -4.38 -21.95
C GLN A 25 9.35 -3.89 -20.60
N VAL A 26 9.35 -2.59 -20.34
CA VAL A 26 9.92 -1.99 -19.12
C VAL A 26 8.82 -1.56 -18.15
N TYR A 27 7.69 -1.11 -18.70
CA TYR A 27 6.56 -0.59 -17.94
C TYR A 27 6.06 -1.54 -16.84
N PRO A 28 5.82 -2.84 -17.09
CA PRO A 28 5.38 -3.78 -16.05
C PRO A 28 6.34 -3.85 -14.86
N HIS A 29 7.65 -3.94 -15.13
CA HIS A 29 8.67 -4.00 -14.07
C HIS A 29 8.75 -2.70 -13.27
N LYS A 30 8.48 -1.54 -13.90
CA LYS A 30 8.38 -0.27 -13.17
C LYS A 30 7.16 -0.20 -12.27
N ILE A 31 6.05 -0.87 -12.61
CA ILE A 31 4.93 -1.03 -11.68
C ILE A 31 5.40 -1.80 -10.45
N VAL A 32 6.04 -2.96 -10.63
CA VAL A 32 6.51 -3.81 -9.53
C VAL A 32 7.48 -3.06 -8.61
N LEU A 33 8.45 -2.34 -9.18
CA LEU A 33 9.38 -1.51 -8.42
C LEU A 33 8.63 -0.50 -7.52
N ASN A 34 7.60 0.16 -8.06
CA ASN A 34 6.82 1.13 -7.28
C ASN A 34 5.93 0.45 -6.23
N MET A 35 5.36 -0.73 -6.52
CA MET A 35 4.63 -1.50 -5.51
C MET A 35 5.53 -1.88 -4.34
N MET A 36 6.73 -2.41 -4.63
CA MET A 36 7.69 -2.78 -3.59
C MET A 36 8.19 -1.54 -2.82
N TYR A 37 8.49 -0.43 -3.51
CA TYR A 37 8.87 0.83 -2.88
C TYR A 37 7.87 1.23 -1.79
N ARG A 38 6.57 1.30 -2.15
CA ARG A 38 5.51 1.69 -1.22
C ARG A 38 5.32 0.67 -0.09
N ALA A 39 5.40 -0.62 -0.40
CA ALA A 39 5.25 -1.68 0.59
C ALA A 39 6.35 -1.66 1.65
N TYR A 40 7.61 -1.47 1.24
CA TYR A 40 8.73 -1.32 2.15
C TYR A 40 8.61 -0.03 2.97
N SER A 41 8.26 1.09 2.32
CA SER A 41 8.09 2.38 3.03
C SER A 41 7.02 2.28 4.11
N THR A 42 5.85 1.71 3.77
CA THR A 42 4.75 1.51 4.73
C THR A 42 5.14 0.54 5.85
N ARG A 43 5.93 -0.50 5.55
CA ARG A 43 6.45 -1.41 6.59
C ARG A 43 7.30 -0.67 7.62
N PHE A 44 8.20 0.20 7.19
CA PHE A 44 9.03 0.98 8.13
C PHE A 44 8.20 1.93 8.99
N VAL A 45 7.19 2.58 8.40
CA VAL A 45 6.22 3.39 9.17
C VAL A 45 5.51 2.53 10.22
N TYR A 46 5.02 1.35 9.81
CA TYR A 46 4.35 0.43 10.73
C TYR A 46 5.28 -0.06 11.85
N GLN A 47 6.54 -0.37 11.54
CA GLN A 47 7.52 -0.79 12.54
C GLN A 47 7.80 0.31 13.56
N ALA A 48 8.03 1.55 13.12
CA ALA A 48 8.21 2.68 14.02
C ALA A 48 6.96 2.93 14.89
N PHE A 49 5.76 2.75 14.32
CA PHE A 49 4.52 2.78 15.10
C PHE A 49 4.46 1.64 16.14
N ALA A 50 4.71 0.39 15.75
CA ALA A 50 4.64 -0.78 16.61
C ALA A 50 5.71 -0.80 17.71
N ASN A 51 6.80 -0.06 17.52
CA ASN A 51 7.87 0.12 18.50
C ASN A 51 7.68 1.35 19.40
N ASP A 52 6.52 2.03 19.34
CA ASP A 52 6.22 3.27 20.08
C ASP A 52 7.22 4.41 19.80
N GLU A 53 7.75 4.49 18.58
CA GLU A 53 8.70 5.53 18.14
C GLU A 53 8.01 6.78 17.56
N MET A 54 6.68 6.78 17.52
CA MET A 54 5.86 7.87 16.97
C MET A 54 5.11 8.63 18.07
N PRO A 55 4.97 9.96 17.96
CA PRO A 55 4.22 10.76 18.93
C PRO A 55 2.71 10.53 18.84
N GLU A 56 2.03 10.73 19.96
CA GLU A 56 0.56 10.78 20.05
C GLU A 56 0.02 12.16 19.66
N PHE A 57 -1.25 12.21 19.25
CA PHE A 57 -1.94 13.42 18.79
C PHE A 57 -3.39 13.46 19.30
N ASP A 58 -3.91 14.67 19.56
CA ASP A 58 -5.32 14.85 19.91
C ASP A 58 -6.24 14.92 18.67
N ASP A 59 -5.69 15.25 17.49
CA ASP A 59 -6.43 15.45 16.25
C ASP A 59 -5.97 14.50 15.14
N PHE A 60 -6.93 13.86 14.47
CA PHE A 60 -6.65 12.91 13.39
C PHE A 60 -5.99 13.56 12.18
N GLN A 61 -6.35 14.80 11.81
CA GLN A 61 -5.75 15.46 10.66
C GLN A 61 -4.28 15.79 10.90
N GLU A 62 -3.92 16.18 12.12
CA GLU A 62 -2.52 16.36 12.53
C GLU A 62 -1.76 15.03 12.51
N ALA A 63 -2.33 13.97 13.10
CA ALA A 63 -1.75 12.63 13.08
C ALA A 63 -1.53 12.13 11.64
N ALA A 64 -2.53 12.27 10.77
CA ALA A 64 -2.44 11.84 9.37
C ALA A 64 -1.37 12.64 8.61
N LYS A 65 -1.28 13.96 8.78
CA LYS A 65 -0.21 14.77 8.18
C LYS A 65 1.17 14.33 8.65
N TYR A 66 1.32 14.03 9.94
CA TYR A 66 2.56 13.52 10.50
C TYR A 66 2.96 12.18 9.87
N VAL A 67 2.05 11.21 9.84
CA VAL A 67 2.30 9.86 9.30
C VAL A 67 2.66 9.92 7.81
N ILE A 68 1.94 10.72 7.01
CA ILE A 68 2.24 10.88 5.58
C ILE A 68 3.60 11.55 5.35
N ARG A 69 3.96 12.54 6.17
CA ARG A 69 5.30 13.17 6.11
C ARG A 69 6.38 12.16 6.48
N PHE A 70 6.21 11.43 7.58
CA PHE A 70 7.14 10.40 8.04
C PHE A 70 7.34 9.34 6.94
N TYR A 71 6.25 8.83 6.37
CA TYR A 71 6.28 7.93 5.22
C TYR A 71 7.15 8.48 4.09
N GLY A 72 6.96 9.74 3.69
CA GLY A 72 7.73 10.36 2.61
C GLY A 72 9.23 10.48 2.93
N GLU A 73 9.58 10.85 4.16
CA GLU A 73 10.97 10.95 4.61
C GLU A 73 11.66 9.58 4.66
N THR A 74 10.98 8.58 5.25
CA THR A 74 11.45 7.18 5.32
C THR A 74 11.60 6.58 3.93
N ALA A 75 10.66 6.83 3.02
CA ALA A 75 10.71 6.32 1.66
C ALA A 75 11.95 6.82 0.90
N LEU A 76 12.37 8.07 1.13
CA LEU A 76 13.54 8.65 0.49
C LEU A 76 14.86 8.22 1.16
N ARG A 77 14.91 8.16 2.49
CA ARG A 77 16.15 7.91 3.24
C ARG A 77 16.44 6.43 3.44
N GLU A 78 15.43 5.66 3.80
CA GLU A 78 15.57 4.28 4.25
C GLU A 78 15.23 3.27 3.15
N VAL A 79 14.39 3.60 2.17
CA VAL A 79 13.95 2.63 1.15
C VAL A 79 14.65 2.84 -0.19
N MET A 80 14.59 4.06 -0.73
CA MET A 80 15.12 4.36 -2.07
C MET A 80 16.55 3.84 -2.32
N PRO A 81 17.52 3.99 -1.39
CA PRO A 81 18.90 3.55 -1.64
C PRO A 81 19.09 2.03 -1.69
N TYR A 82 18.19 1.26 -1.08
CA TYR A 82 18.37 -0.18 -0.84
C TYR A 82 17.36 -1.07 -1.55
N LEU A 83 16.28 -0.49 -2.08
CA LEU A 83 15.14 -1.22 -2.64
C LEU A 83 15.53 -2.27 -3.67
N GLU A 84 16.29 -1.90 -4.71
CA GLU A 84 16.68 -2.83 -5.77
C GLU A 84 17.53 -3.98 -5.22
N GLY A 85 18.39 -3.70 -4.23
CA GLY A 85 19.17 -4.72 -3.52
C GLY A 85 18.29 -5.69 -2.74
N TRP A 86 17.28 -5.21 -2.02
CA TRP A 86 16.34 -6.08 -1.30
C TRP A 86 15.51 -6.93 -2.24
N MET A 87 15.00 -6.34 -3.33
CA MET A 87 14.25 -7.06 -4.36
C MET A 87 15.08 -8.18 -5.00
N ALA A 88 16.37 -7.93 -5.26
CA ALA A 88 17.26 -8.92 -5.87
C ALA A 88 17.70 -10.02 -4.89
N ASN A 89 18.02 -9.66 -3.65
CA ASN A 89 18.60 -10.58 -2.67
C ASN A 89 17.55 -11.37 -1.88
N ASN A 90 16.37 -10.79 -1.67
CA ASN A 90 15.27 -11.40 -0.90
C ASN A 90 13.97 -11.47 -1.73
N PRO A 91 13.97 -12.05 -2.95
CA PRO A 91 12.85 -11.92 -3.86
C PRO A 91 11.57 -12.61 -3.35
N TYR A 92 11.69 -13.57 -2.43
CA TYR A 92 10.58 -14.32 -1.85
C TYR A 92 10.09 -13.75 -0.50
N GLU A 93 10.73 -12.70 0.03
CA GLU A 93 10.30 -12.04 1.25
C GLU A 93 8.87 -11.50 1.08
N GLN A 94 8.03 -11.73 2.09
CA GLN A 94 6.70 -11.12 2.16
C GLN A 94 6.81 -9.76 2.83
N VAL A 95 6.54 -8.71 2.06
CA VAL A 95 6.48 -7.33 2.52
C VAL A 95 5.01 -6.93 2.57
N GLY A 96 4.38 -7.18 3.72
CA GLY A 96 2.93 -7.09 3.83
C GLY A 96 2.27 -8.25 3.09
N SER A 97 1.56 -7.95 1.99
CA SER A 97 0.92 -8.92 1.09
C SER A 97 1.71 -9.19 -0.21
N LEU A 98 2.89 -8.58 -0.36
CA LEU A 98 3.66 -8.53 -1.60
C LEU A 98 4.95 -9.32 -1.51
N SER A 99 5.37 -9.93 -2.63
CA SER A 99 6.73 -10.47 -2.81
C SER A 99 7.22 -10.22 -4.22
N THR A 100 8.49 -9.83 -4.36
CA THR A 100 9.09 -9.47 -5.64
C THR A 100 8.98 -10.60 -6.66
N ALA A 101 9.34 -11.83 -6.28
CA ALA A 101 9.34 -12.99 -7.17
C ALA A 101 7.98 -13.23 -7.85
N ARG A 102 6.89 -13.05 -7.09
CA ARG A 102 5.53 -13.22 -7.60
C ARG A 102 5.19 -12.15 -8.64
N TYR A 103 5.45 -10.88 -8.32
CA TYR A 103 5.04 -9.76 -9.16
C TYR A 103 5.97 -9.53 -10.34
N GLU A 104 7.26 -9.82 -10.22
CA GLU A 104 8.19 -9.85 -11.36
C GLU A 104 7.80 -10.92 -12.38
N LYS A 105 7.38 -12.11 -11.91
CA LYS A 105 6.85 -13.15 -12.81
C LYS A 105 5.61 -12.66 -13.57
N LEU A 106 4.67 -12.00 -12.87
CA LEU A 106 3.49 -11.40 -13.49
C LEU A 106 3.88 -10.28 -14.47
N ALA A 107 4.88 -9.45 -14.13
CA ALA A 107 5.38 -8.39 -14.98
C ALA A 107 5.96 -8.90 -16.30
N THR A 108 6.76 -9.97 -16.26
CA THR A 108 7.27 -10.62 -17.49
C THR A 108 6.14 -11.12 -18.39
N GLN A 109 5.07 -11.67 -17.82
CA GLN A 109 3.90 -12.09 -18.62
C GLN A 109 3.15 -10.88 -19.22
N ALA A 110 3.08 -9.78 -18.46
CA ALA A 110 2.43 -8.53 -18.85
C ALA A 110 3.16 -7.77 -19.97
N GLU A 111 4.42 -8.07 -20.27
CA GLU A 111 5.15 -7.46 -21.39
C GLU A 111 4.48 -7.72 -22.74
N THR A 112 3.86 -8.89 -22.90
CA THR A 112 3.29 -9.35 -24.18
C THR A 112 1.79 -9.60 -24.14
N ASP A 113 1.20 -9.83 -22.96
CA ASP A 113 -0.20 -10.20 -22.82
C ASP A 113 -0.97 -9.16 -22.00
N LYS A 114 -2.02 -8.61 -22.63
CA LYS A 114 -2.87 -7.55 -22.09
C LYS A 114 -3.58 -7.98 -20.81
N LYS A 115 -3.94 -9.26 -20.66
CA LYS A 115 -4.63 -9.77 -19.47
C LYS A 115 -3.75 -9.63 -18.23
N TYR A 116 -2.49 -10.07 -18.32
CA TYR A 116 -1.56 -9.97 -17.19
C TYR A 116 -1.17 -8.52 -16.92
N LYS A 117 -1.13 -7.67 -17.95
CA LYS A 117 -0.94 -6.24 -17.78
C LYS A 117 -2.08 -5.59 -16.99
N GLU A 118 -3.33 -5.90 -17.33
CA GLU A 118 -4.50 -5.41 -16.58
C GLU A 118 -4.49 -5.91 -15.13
N GLU A 119 -4.18 -7.19 -14.91
CA GLU A 119 -4.04 -7.76 -13.55
C GLU A 119 -2.95 -7.06 -12.72
N LEU A 120 -1.82 -6.72 -13.34
CA LEU A 120 -0.74 -6.00 -12.67
C LEU A 120 -1.11 -4.55 -12.36
N GLU A 121 -1.78 -3.86 -13.28
CA GLU A 121 -2.28 -2.49 -13.09
C GLU A 121 -3.36 -2.45 -11.98
N PHE A 122 -4.28 -3.42 -11.99
CA PHE A 122 -5.24 -3.61 -10.90
C PHE A 122 -4.51 -3.83 -9.56
N SER A 123 -3.51 -4.72 -9.54
CA SER A 123 -2.75 -5.02 -8.32
C SER A 123 -2.03 -3.80 -7.77
N TYR A 124 -1.48 -2.94 -8.63
CA TYR A 124 -0.87 -1.69 -8.20
C TYR A 124 -1.86 -0.74 -7.53
N ILE A 125 -3.03 -0.53 -8.13
CA ILE A 125 -4.07 0.33 -7.56
C ILE A 125 -4.51 -0.25 -6.22
N PHE A 126 -4.84 -1.54 -6.20
CA PHE A 126 -5.27 -2.25 -5.01
C PHE A 126 -4.28 -2.10 -3.85
N GLU A 127 -3.00 -2.31 -4.12
CA GLU A 127 -1.95 -2.23 -3.10
C GLU A 127 -1.65 -0.80 -2.67
N LEU A 128 -1.72 0.18 -3.58
CA LEU A 128 -1.60 1.60 -3.22
C LEU A 128 -2.70 2.01 -2.23
N LEU A 129 -3.95 1.64 -2.51
CA LEU A 129 -5.09 1.93 -1.63
C LEU A 129 -4.93 1.23 -0.28
N ASN A 130 -4.37 0.02 -0.29
CA ASN A 130 -4.12 -0.76 0.92
C ASN A 130 -3.03 -0.14 1.79
N ASP A 131 -1.90 0.27 1.19
CA ASP A 131 -0.84 0.99 1.89
C ASP A 131 -1.39 2.29 2.53
N MET A 132 -2.18 3.05 1.79
CA MET A 132 -2.84 4.26 2.32
C MET A 132 -3.77 3.95 3.50
N SER A 133 -4.46 2.81 3.46
CA SER A 133 -5.32 2.37 4.56
C SER A 133 -4.49 2.09 5.82
N VAL A 134 -3.31 1.44 5.68
CA VAL A 134 -2.40 1.24 6.81
C VAL A 134 -1.91 2.57 7.39
N LEU A 135 -1.57 3.55 6.57
CA LEU A 135 -1.13 4.87 7.05
C LEU A 135 -2.23 5.60 7.84
N TYR A 136 -3.48 5.54 7.37
CA TYR A 136 -4.60 6.12 8.11
C TYR A 136 -4.96 5.34 9.38
N PHE A 137 -4.79 4.03 9.37
CA PHE A 137 -4.93 3.21 10.57
C PHE A 137 -3.95 3.64 11.64
N ILE A 138 -2.66 3.78 11.29
CA ILE A 138 -1.64 4.29 12.21
C ILE A 138 -2.05 5.67 12.72
N ALA A 139 -2.53 6.58 11.86
CA ALA A 139 -2.99 7.90 12.29
C ALA A 139 -4.13 7.84 13.32
N PHE A 140 -5.13 6.96 13.16
CA PHE A 140 -6.17 6.76 14.18
C PHE A 140 -5.61 6.18 15.47
N ARG A 141 -4.67 5.23 15.39
CA ARG A 141 -4.04 4.63 16.56
C ARG A 141 -3.25 5.65 17.36
N LEU A 142 -2.57 6.58 16.69
CA LEU A 142 -1.86 7.69 17.33
C LEU A 142 -2.78 8.74 17.98
N THR A 143 -4.09 8.70 17.73
CA THR A 143 -5.09 9.50 18.47
C THR A 143 -5.72 8.75 19.65
N GLY A 144 -5.13 7.63 20.07
CA GLY A 144 -5.62 6.82 21.20
C GLY A 144 -6.78 5.89 20.86
N GLU A 145 -7.17 5.77 19.59
CA GLU A 145 -8.22 4.83 19.19
C GLU A 145 -7.78 3.38 19.38
N SER A 146 -8.71 2.53 19.84
CA SER A 146 -8.46 1.10 19.85
C SER A 146 -8.33 0.55 18.41
N GLU A 147 -7.73 -0.62 18.25
CA GLU A 147 -7.53 -1.22 16.93
C GLU A 147 -8.86 -1.51 16.24
N VAL A 148 -9.80 -2.07 17.00
CA VAL A 148 -11.17 -2.35 16.55
C VAL A 148 -11.89 -1.06 16.18
N ASP A 149 -11.77 -0.01 16.99
CA ASP A 149 -12.41 1.29 16.70
C ASP A 149 -11.84 1.96 15.46
N ALA A 150 -10.51 1.92 15.29
CA ALA A 150 -9.85 2.44 14.09
C ALA A 150 -10.31 1.70 12.83
N ILE A 151 -10.34 0.36 12.85
CA ILE A 151 -10.84 -0.45 11.72
C ILE A 151 -12.31 -0.18 11.45
N ALA A 152 -13.14 -0.06 12.49
CA ALA A 152 -14.56 0.24 12.35
C ALA A 152 -14.80 1.62 11.74
N LYS A 153 -14.10 2.66 12.18
CA LYS A 153 -14.18 4.02 11.61
C LYS A 153 -13.76 4.07 10.14
N MET A 154 -12.77 3.25 9.78
CA MET A 154 -12.25 3.18 8.42
C MET A 154 -13.15 2.39 7.46
N SER A 155 -13.70 1.26 7.90
CA SER A 155 -14.41 0.30 7.05
C SER A 155 -15.94 0.33 7.18
N ASP A 156 -16.46 0.99 8.22
CA ASP A 156 -17.85 0.91 8.68
C ASP A 156 -18.30 -0.54 9.03
N VAL A 157 -17.34 -1.41 9.39
CA VAL A 157 -17.57 -2.80 9.81
C VAL A 157 -17.12 -2.99 11.26
N ILE A 158 -17.98 -3.56 12.09
CA ILE A 158 -17.63 -3.96 13.46
C ILE A 158 -16.94 -5.32 13.39
N ILE A 159 -15.77 -5.42 14.02
CA ILE A 159 -15.00 -6.67 14.11
C ILE A 159 -14.80 -7.05 15.57
N GLU A 160 -14.54 -8.34 15.79
CA GLU A 160 -14.05 -8.80 17.09
C GLU A 160 -12.56 -8.44 17.25
N PRO A 161 -12.08 -8.25 18.49
CA PRO A 161 -10.65 -8.05 18.73
C PRO A 161 -9.82 -9.19 18.14
N LEU A 162 -8.78 -8.83 17.39
CA LEU A 162 -7.83 -9.79 16.85
C LEU A 162 -6.79 -10.12 17.93
N GLU A 163 -6.41 -11.39 18.04
CA GLU A 163 -5.42 -11.85 19.03
C GLU A 163 -4.03 -11.27 18.74
N HIS A 164 -3.69 -11.12 17.46
CA HIS A 164 -2.44 -10.57 17.01
C HIS A 164 -2.63 -9.78 15.72
N MET A 165 -1.97 -8.63 15.64
CA MET A 165 -1.89 -7.79 14.46
C MET A 165 -0.46 -7.37 14.22
N ASP A 166 0.02 -7.71 13.03
CA ASP A 166 1.25 -7.21 12.47
C ASP A 166 0.96 -6.45 11.17
N TYR A 167 1.99 -5.97 10.50
CA TYR A 167 1.86 -5.26 9.24
C TYR A 167 1.13 -6.08 8.15
N THR A 168 1.42 -7.38 8.06
CA THR A 168 0.83 -8.27 7.05
C THR A 168 -0.64 -8.53 7.34
N ILE A 169 -1.00 -8.85 8.58
CA ILE A 169 -2.39 -9.07 9.00
C ILE A 169 -3.18 -7.76 8.83
N THR A 170 -2.61 -6.62 9.23
CA THR A 170 -3.25 -5.30 9.05
C THR A 170 -3.61 -5.06 7.58
N LYS A 171 -2.67 -5.34 6.66
CA LYS A 171 -2.94 -5.25 5.22
C LYS A 171 -4.05 -6.22 4.80
N GLN A 172 -4.02 -7.47 5.22
CA GLN A 172 -5.05 -8.45 4.85
C GLN A 172 -6.45 -8.05 5.32
N VAL A 173 -6.57 -7.49 6.53
CA VAL A 173 -7.83 -6.96 7.06
C VAL A 173 -8.37 -5.86 6.15
N PHE A 174 -7.55 -4.87 5.80
CA PHE A 174 -8.00 -3.78 4.92
C PHE A 174 -8.27 -4.22 3.49
N GLN A 175 -7.56 -5.23 2.97
CA GLN A 175 -7.87 -5.83 1.67
C GLN A 175 -9.30 -6.38 1.64
N GLN A 176 -9.73 -7.07 2.70
CA GLN A 176 -11.04 -7.70 2.76
C GLN A 176 -12.16 -6.71 3.10
N LEU A 177 -11.96 -5.90 4.14
CA LEU A 177 -13.03 -5.09 4.72
C LEU A 177 -13.22 -3.73 4.03
N LEU A 178 -12.18 -3.22 3.37
CA LEU A 178 -12.18 -1.85 2.85
C LEU A 178 -11.82 -1.79 1.36
N VAL A 179 -10.59 -2.15 1.00
CA VAL A 179 -10.05 -1.96 -0.35
C VAL A 179 -10.77 -2.83 -1.37
N GLY A 180 -11.00 -4.12 -1.07
CA GLY A 180 -11.72 -5.03 -1.96
C GLY A 180 -13.14 -4.56 -2.26
N ARG A 181 -13.87 -4.16 -1.20
CA ARG A 181 -15.21 -3.57 -1.36
C ARG A 181 -15.15 -2.31 -2.22
N TYR A 182 -14.25 -1.37 -1.91
CA TYR A 182 -14.11 -0.12 -2.66
C TYR A 182 -13.76 -0.36 -4.14
N MET A 183 -12.80 -1.23 -4.43
CA MET A 183 -12.38 -1.55 -5.79
C MET A 183 -13.49 -2.23 -6.59
N SER A 184 -14.30 -3.10 -5.99
CA SER A 184 -15.44 -3.73 -6.68
C SER A 184 -16.48 -2.74 -7.23
N MET A 185 -16.57 -1.55 -6.61
CA MET A 185 -17.55 -0.52 -6.99
C MET A 185 -16.95 0.60 -7.85
N ASN A 186 -15.62 0.79 -7.82
CA ASN A 186 -14.97 1.98 -8.38
C ASN A 186 -13.85 1.67 -9.40
N TYR A 187 -13.41 0.42 -9.53
CA TYR A 187 -12.38 0.07 -10.49
C TYR A 187 -12.96 -0.07 -11.91
N HIS A 188 -12.28 0.56 -12.85
CA HIS A 188 -12.50 0.36 -14.27
C HIS A 188 -11.13 0.11 -14.93
N PRO A 189 -11.01 -0.93 -15.78
CA PRO A 189 -9.78 -1.18 -16.52
C PRO A 189 -9.35 0.06 -17.30
N LEU A 190 -8.04 0.33 -17.31
CA LEU A 190 -7.47 1.40 -18.12
C LEU A 190 -7.64 1.05 -19.61
N PRO A 191 -8.01 2.02 -20.46
CA PRO A 191 -8.25 1.78 -21.89
C PRO A 191 -7.00 1.31 -22.65
#